data_AF-A0A931Q082-F1
#
_entry.id   AF-A0A931Q082-F1
#
_cell.length_a   1.000
_cell.length_b   1.000
_cell.length_c   1.000
_cell.angle_alpha   90.00
_cell.angle_beta   90.00
_cell.angle_gamma   90.00
#
_symmetry.space_group_name_H-M   'P 1'
#
loop_
_entity.id
_entity.type
_entity.pdbx_description
1 polymer ?
#
loop_
_entity_poly.entity_id
_entity_poly.type
_entity_poly.pdbx_seq_one_letter_code
_entity_poly.pdbx_strand_id
1 'polypeptide(L)'
;MKFDFKKLVPHIIAVVIFLSASCLFSKPVLQGNVLSQHDVLGWKGMAQNAFEYKEKNGHFPLWNTALFSGMPNYQVAMDSKSVLPDINKVVTLGLPKPINFFFLACICFYILCIVLKANPYVGIAGALAFAFSSYNPIIIGAGHETKMYAIAYMPALLAGVLLIYYKSYISGLCLAAWSAVMEVGVNHAQITYYLFLVVAAVSIVFAIDWIRKKEWKHLFIAFSLAAIAGGIGVAGSAVIMMPTYEYAKATMRGGKEVEIKDNKITNTKTTGLDADYAFSYSNGLAEPLTTLMPNAFGGGSGNPLPENSKVIEKLTDKGIPESQAAQVASGLPAYWGGIQPNTAGPVYYGALIVLLALLSVIFVKNTLKWGLLAAAAFGVILSWGKYFEGVNLFLLNHLPLYNKFRAPSMAMVIAQFAVPVLAVLAMQAMLFGEDKVELIKKNFKKILYVTGGTLAFCFIVYLLQSYNSDIDKQILAAYTDKSGSNELGKAIVNGIIQDRKAMFLSQLMRLVGFTVLLIGLLFIYSRKLISGTIVTIAIGLITLIDLFVVDGTYLTENSYKSADEIATENFTANDADKQISNDKDAHFRVFNTGGDRFSEARCD
;
A
#
# COMPACT_ATOMS: atom_id res chain seq x y z
N MET A 1 -32.77 6.71 -29.30
CA MET A 1 -32.20 7.65 -28.30
C MET A 1 -30.95 8.28 -28.92
N LYS A 2 -30.92 9.59 -29.19
CA LYS A 2 -29.71 10.25 -29.73
C LYS A 2 -28.70 10.37 -28.58
N PHE A 3 -27.52 9.75 -28.74
CA PHE A 3 -26.46 9.81 -27.74
C PHE A 3 -25.85 11.22 -27.72
N ASP A 4 -25.79 11.84 -26.54
CA ASP A 4 -25.23 13.18 -26.36
C ASP A 4 -23.73 13.08 -26.10
N PHE A 5 -22.93 13.26 -27.16
CA PHE A 5 -21.47 13.24 -27.09
C PHE A 5 -20.89 14.25 -26.10
N LYS A 6 -21.60 15.34 -25.77
CA LYS A 6 -21.12 16.32 -24.78
C LYS A 6 -21.01 15.72 -23.38
N LYS A 7 -21.78 14.66 -23.08
CA LYS A 7 -21.67 13.93 -21.79
C LYS A 7 -20.42 13.08 -21.68
N LEU A 8 -19.77 12.75 -22.80
CA LEU A 8 -18.55 11.93 -22.82
C LEU A 8 -17.28 12.76 -22.58
N VAL A 9 -17.31 14.06 -22.93
CA VAL A 9 -16.19 15.00 -22.80
C VAL A 9 -15.49 14.94 -21.43
N PRO A 10 -16.19 15.08 -20.29
CA PRO A 10 -15.52 15.06 -18.98
C PRO A 10 -14.85 13.72 -18.66
N HIS A 11 -15.34 12.61 -19.21
CA HIS A 11 -14.73 11.29 -19.03
C HIS A 11 -13.48 11.11 -19.91
N ILE A 12 -13.50 11.64 -21.13
CA ILE A 12 -12.30 11.68 -22.00
C ILE A 12 -11.21 12.54 -21.33
N ILE A 13 -11.58 13.71 -20.79
CA ILE A 13 -10.66 14.57 -20.05
C ILE A 13 -10.05 13.82 -18.86
N ALA A 14 -10.85 13.07 -18.11
CA ALA A 14 -10.35 12.25 -17.00
C ALA A 14 -9.27 11.26 -17.47
N VAL A 15 -9.54 10.50 -18.53
CA VAL A 15 -8.58 9.53 -19.11
C VAL A 15 -7.28 10.22 -19.55
N VAL A 16 -7.37 11.37 -20.22
CA VAL A 16 -6.19 12.14 -20.65
C VAL A 16 -5.39 12.64 -19.44
N ILE A 17 -6.04 13.14 -18.39
CA ILE A 17 -5.38 13.58 -17.16
C ILE A 17 -4.69 12.41 -16.46
N PHE A 18 -5.34 11.26 -16.35
CA PHE A 18 -4.75 10.07 -15.73
C PHE A 18 -3.52 9.60 -16.51
N LEU A 19 -3.62 9.53 -17.84
CA LEU A 19 -2.49 9.18 -18.69
C LEU A 19 -1.33 10.18 -18.51
N SER A 20 -1.64 11.48 -18.53
CA SER A 20 -0.65 12.54 -18.39
C SER A 20 0.06 12.47 -17.02
N ALA A 21 -0.70 12.32 -15.93
CA ALA A 21 -0.13 12.22 -14.58
C ALA A 21 0.76 10.98 -14.44
N SER A 22 0.32 9.80 -14.91
CA SER A 22 1.10 8.57 -14.88
C SER A 22 2.38 8.68 -15.71
N CYS A 23 2.31 9.27 -16.91
CA CYS A 23 3.47 9.50 -17.76
C CYS A 23 4.47 10.50 -17.13
N LEU A 24 3.98 11.59 -16.54
CA LEU A 24 4.82 12.59 -15.89
C LEU A 24 5.56 12.01 -14.67
N PHE A 25 4.86 11.24 -13.83
CA PHE A 25 5.44 10.62 -12.65
C PHE A 25 6.47 9.52 -13.00
N SER A 26 6.28 8.84 -14.13
CA SER A 26 7.15 7.74 -14.58
C SER A 26 7.96 8.09 -15.84
N LYS A 27 8.32 9.37 -15.99
CA LYS A 27 9.03 9.92 -17.15
C LYS A 27 10.24 9.10 -17.60
N PRO A 28 11.11 8.54 -16.72
CA PRO A 28 12.28 7.78 -17.16
C PRO A 28 11.94 6.58 -18.06
N VAL A 29 10.77 5.97 -17.91
CA VAL A 29 10.36 4.83 -18.75
C VAL A 29 10.09 5.24 -20.20
N LEU A 30 9.64 6.47 -20.42
CA LEU A 30 9.47 7.01 -21.77
C LEU A 30 10.81 7.25 -22.48
N GLN A 31 11.92 7.24 -21.74
CA GLN A 31 13.28 7.39 -22.26
C GLN A 31 13.96 6.03 -22.53
N GLY A 32 13.24 4.91 -22.35
CA GLY A 32 13.76 3.56 -22.55
C GLY A 32 14.35 2.90 -21.30
N ASN A 33 14.36 3.60 -20.16
CA ASN A 33 14.78 3.01 -18.89
C ASN A 33 13.70 2.09 -18.32
N VAL A 34 14.12 1.16 -17.46
CA VAL A 34 13.24 0.25 -16.74
C VAL A 34 13.53 0.35 -15.24
N LEU A 35 12.55 -0.05 -14.41
CA LEU A 35 12.72 -0.05 -12.96
C LEU A 35 13.72 -1.12 -12.53
N SER A 36 14.65 -0.75 -11.64
CA SER A 36 15.55 -1.67 -10.97
C SER A 36 14.91 -2.17 -9.67
N GLN A 37 14.13 -3.24 -9.78
CA GLN A 37 13.34 -3.82 -8.68
C GLN A 37 14.00 -5.09 -8.14
N HIS A 38 14.42 -5.09 -6.88
CA HIS A 38 15.06 -6.25 -6.25
C HIS A 38 14.20 -7.52 -6.29
N ASP A 39 12.89 -7.42 -6.04
CA ASP A 39 11.99 -8.58 -6.11
C ASP A 39 11.90 -9.17 -7.53
N VAL A 40 11.88 -8.30 -8.56
CA VAL A 40 11.81 -8.75 -9.96
C VAL A 40 13.14 -9.38 -10.38
N LEU A 41 14.27 -8.86 -9.90
CA LEU A 41 15.59 -9.46 -10.13
C LEU A 41 15.71 -10.82 -9.46
N GLY A 42 15.28 -10.93 -8.20
CA GLY A 42 15.21 -12.21 -7.49
C GLY A 42 14.34 -13.23 -8.21
N TRP A 43 13.13 -12.84 -8.62
CA TRP A 43 12.24 -13.70 -9.39
C TRP A 43 12.83 -14.13 -10.73
N LYS A 44 13.51 -13.23 -11.46
CA LYS A 44 14.18 -13.57 -12.73
C LYS A 44 15.23 -14.66 -12.53
N GLY A 45 16.09 -14.52 -11.51
CA GLY A 45 17.07 -15.56 -11.15
C GLY A 45 16.40 -16.89 -10.81
N MET A 46 15.37 -16.84 -9.95
CA MET A 46 14.59 -18.03 -9.54
C MET A 46 13.91 -18.76 -10.70
N ALA A 47 13.41 -18.02 -11.70
CA ALA A 47 12.61 -18.55 -12.80
C ALA A 47 13.44 -18.95 -14.03
N GLN A 48 14.72 -18.58 -14.10
CA GLN A 48 15.56 -18.74 -15.30
C GLN A 48 15.56 -20.18 -15.84
N ASN A 49 15.86 -21.17 -14.99
CA ASN A 49 15.85 -22.58 -15.37
C ASN A 49 14.49 -23.05 -15.91
N ALA A 50 13.39 -22.49 -15.39
CA ALA A 50 12.05 -22.81 -15.87
C ALA A 50 11.78 -22.22 -17.26
N PHE A 51 12.29 -21.03 -17.55
CA PHE A 51 12.21 -20.42 -18.89
C PHE A 51 13.04 -21.18 -19.92
N GLU A 52 14.27 -21.57 -19.59
CA GLU A 52 15.13 -22.38 -20.47
C GLU A 52 14.52 -23.76 -20.75
N TYR A 53 13.94 -24.38 -19.73
CA TYR A 53 13.21 -25.64 -19.92
C TYR A 53 12.02 -25.44 -20.87
N LYS A 54 11.26 -24.36 -20.69
CA LYS A 54 10.10 -24.04 -21.56
C LYS A 54 10.50 -23.78 -23.00
N GLU A 55 11.61 -23.09 -23.24
CA GLU A 55 12.12 -22.84 -24.59
C GLU A 55 12.41 -24.17 -25.33
N LYS A 56 12.95 -25.17 -24.62
CA LYS A 56 13.28 -26.49 -25.18
C LYS A 56 12.07 -27.43 -25.30
N ASN A 57 11.12 -27.36 -24.37
CA ASN A 57 10.04 -28.36 -24.23
C ASN A 57 8.62 -27.81 -24.54
N GLY A 58 8.49 -26.50 -24.76
CA GLY A 58 7.21 -25.85 -25.06
C GLY A 58 6.28 -25.61 -23.87
N HIS A 59 6.67 -25.98 -22.65
CA HIS A 59 5.90 -25.74 -21.43
C HIS A 59 6.81 -25.56 -20.21
N PHE A 60 6.34 -24.85 -19.17
CA PHE A 60 7.08 -24.75 -17.92
C PHE A 60 7.17 -26.10 -17.18
N PRO A 61 8.28 -26.38 -16.48
CA PRO A 61 8.38 -27.56 -15.62
C PRO A 61 7.47 -27.39 -14.39
N LEU A 62 7.01 -28.50 -13.81
CA LEU A 62 6.18 -28.48 -12.59
C LEU A 62 7.03 -28.47 -11.30
N TRP A 63 8.31 -28.83 -11.39
CA TRP A 63 9.25 -28.89 -10.28
C TRP A 63 10.48 -28.05 -10.59
N ASN A 64 10.93 -27.26 -9.64
CA ASN A 64 12.15 -26.45 -9.71
C ASN A 64 13.18 -27.07 -8.76
N THR A 65 14.29 -27.56 -9.31
CA THR A 65 15.35 -28.25 -8.56
C THR A 65 16.37 -27.31 -7.93
N ALA A 66 16.47 -26.08 -8.42
CA ALA A 66 17.50 -25.11 -8.00
C ALA A 66 17.13 -24.39 -6.69
N LEU A 67 15.84 -24.25 -6.39
CA LEU A 67 15.36 -23.48 -5.23
C LEU A 67 15.06 -24.37 -4.03
N PHE A 68 15.56 -24.00 -2.85
CA PHE A 68 15.26 -24.64 -1.55
C PHE A 68 15.36 -26.17 -1.56
N SER A 69 16.34 -26.71 -2.31
CA SER A 69 16.51 -28.15 -2.53
C SER A 69 15.44 -28.87 -3.34
N GLY A 70 14.57 -28.12 -4.01
CA GLY A 70 13.44 -28.64 -4.74
C GLY A 70 12.16 -28.03 -4.22
N MET A 71 11.44 -27.33 -5.08
CA MET A 71 10.08 -26.88 -4.78
C MET A 71 9.19 -26.95 -6.01
N PRO A 72 7.86 -27.01 -5.83
CA PRO A 72 6.94 -26.91 -6.95
C PRO A 72 7.08 -25.57 -7.68
N ASN A 73 7.12 -25.63 -9.01
CA ASN A 73 7.41 -24.46 -9.85
C ASN A 73 6.18 -23.56 -10.08
N TYR A 74 4.98 -24.00 -9.73
CA TYR A 74 3.74 -23.23 -9.96
C TYR A 74 3.69 -21.87 -9.23
N GLN A 75 4.47 -21.70 -8.14
CA GLN A 75 4.62 -20.40 -7.46
C GLN A 75 5.76 -19.54 -8.00
N VAL A 76 6.55 -20.05 -8.94
CA VAL A 76 7.69 -19.36 -9.54
C VAL A 76 7.34 -18.96 -10.98
N ALA A 77 7.01 -19.94 -11.83
CA ALA A 77 6.62 -19.70 -13.21
C ALA A 77 5.65 -20.78 -13.68
N MET A 78 4.48 -20.36 -14.17
CA MET A 78 3.45 -21.25 -14.69
C MET A 78 2.74 -20.60 -15.87
N ASP A 79 2.40 -21.42 -16.87
CA ASP A 79 1.50 -20.99 -17.93
C ASP A 79 0.06 -21.34 -17.54
N SER A 80 -0.85 -20.44 -17.86
CA SER A 80 -2.28 -20.73 -17.87
C SER A 80 -2.83 -20.42 -19.26
N LYS A 81 -3.64 -21.33 -19.79
CA LYS A 81 -4.41 -21.06 -21.01
C LYS A 81 -5.67 -20.33 -20.60
N SER A 82 -5.87 -19.12 -21.11
CA SER A 82 -7.11 -18.38 -20.98
C SER A 82 -7.77 -18.26 -22.34
N VAL A 83 -9.09 -18.49 -22.39
CA VAL A 83 -9.91 -18.17 -23.57
C VAL A 83 -10.24 -16.68 -23.65
N LEU A 84 -10.03 -15.94 -22.56
CA LEU A 84 -10.23 -14.50 -22.51
C LEU A 84 -8.95 -13.79 -23.00
N PRO A 85 -9.10 -12.66 -23.72
CA PRO A 85 -7.96 -11.82 -24.05
C PRO A 85 -7.28 -11.31 -22.78
N ASP A 86 -6.06 -10.79 -22.91
CA ASP A 86 -5.39 -10.11 -21.80
C ASP A 86 -6.10 -8.78 -21.49
N ILE A 87 -7.15 -8.87 -20.66
CA ILE A 87 -7.97 -7.71 -20.31
C ILE A 87 -7.14 -6.67 -19.53
N ASN A 88 -6.12 -7.10 -18.77
CA ASN A 88 -5.21 -6.17 -18.11
C ASN A 88 -4.53 -5.27 -19.15
N LYS A 89 -3.97 -5.87 -20.21
CA LYS A 89 -3.35 -5.12 -21.31
C LYS A 89 -4.33 -4.18 -22.02
N VAL A 90 -5.58 -4.61 -22.21
CA VAL A 90 -6.63 -3.78 -22.83
C VAL A 90 -6.98 -2.58 -21.94
N VAL A 91 -7.27 -2.79 -20.66
CA VAL A 91 -7.68 -1.72 -19.73
C VAL A 91 -6.54 -0.74 -19.47
N THR A 92 -5.30 -1.23 -19.50
CA THR A 92 -4.09 -0.40 -19.36
C THR A 92 -3.60 0.22 -20.67
N LEU A 93 -4.31 0.04 -21.79
CA LEU A 93 -3.92 0.52 -23.12
C LEU A 93 -2.55 0.01 -23.60
N GLY A 94 -2.06 -1.09 -23.03
CA GLY A 94 -0.73 -1.62 -23.32
C GLY A 94 0.43 -0.71 -22.85
N LEU A 95 0.18 0.20 -21.92
CA LEU A 95 1.20 1.10 -21.38
C LEU A 95 2.32 0.30 -20.68
N PRO A 96 3.58 0.79 -20.73
CA PRO A 96 4.68 0.14 -20.04
C PRO A 96 4.57 0.32 -18.52
N LYS A 97 5.26 -0.54 -17.77
CA LYS A 97 5.41 -0.38 -16.33
C LYS A 97 6.40 0.74 -16.01
N PRO A 98 6.16 1.56 -14.97
CA PRO A 98 5.04 1.50 -14.03
C PRO A 98 3.83 2.37 -14.43
N ILE A 99 3.83 3.01 -15.61
CA ILE A 99 2.73 3.89 -16.07
C ILE A 99 1.37 3.16 -16.02
N ASN A 100 1.36 1.89 -16.43
CA ASN A 100 0.17 1.06 -16.42
C ASN A 100 -0.46 0.88 -15.02
N PHE A 101 0.33 0.78 -13.96
CA PHE A 101 -0.15 0.59 -12.59
C PHE A 101 -0.94 1.82 -12.11
N PHE A 102 -0.34 3.00 -12.26
CA PHE A 102 -0.97 4.26 -11.86
C PHE A 102 -2.21 4.54 -12.71
N PHE A 103 -2.12 4.31 -14.03
CA PHE A 103 -3.25 4.50 -14.93
C PHE A 103 -4.42 3.57 -14.59
N LEU A 104 -4.14 2.29 -14.34
CA LEU A 104 -5.16 1.31 -13.93
C LEU A 104 -5.85 1.73 -12.61
N ALA A 105 -5.06 2.10 -11.59
CA ALA A 105 -5.58 2.54 -10.31
C ALA A 105 -6.51 3.76 -10.46
N CYS A 106 -6.12 4.74 -11.29
CA CYS A 106 -6.97 5.89 -11.60
C CYS A 106 -8.27 5.48 -12.30
N ILE A 107 -8.21 4.64 -13.33
CA ILE A 107 -9.38 4.22 -14.10
C ILE A 107 -10.37 3.44 -13.23
N CYS A 108 -9.89 2.45 -12.47
CA CYS A 108 -10.75 1.66 -11.59
C CYS A 108 -11.40 2.52 -10.50
N PHE A 109 -10.64 3.44 -9.89
CA PHE A 109 -11.20 4.37 -8.90
C PHE A 109 -12.20 5.36 -9.53
N TYR A 110 -11.96 5.81 -10.75
CA TYR A 110 -12.87 6.68 -11.47
C TYR A 110 -14.19 5.97 -11.83
N ILE A 111 -14.14 4.69 -12.21
CA ILE A 111 -15.34 3.86 -12.41
C ILE A 111 -16.18 3.80 -11.12
N LEU A 112 -15.54 3.61 -9.97
CA LEU A 112 -16.22 3.69 -8.67
C LEU A 112 -16.89 5.07 -8.46
N CYS A 113 -16.19 6.16 -8.78
CA CYS A 113 -16.75 7.51 -8.68
C CYS A 113 -17.96 7.73 -9.58
N ILE A 114 -17.96 7.16 -10.79
CA ILE A 114 -19.12 7.18 -11.70
C ILE A 114 -20.32 6.44 -11.08
N VAL A 115 -20.10 5.25 -10.50
CA VAL A 115 -21.15 4.49 -9.79
C VAL A 115 -21.72 5.27 -8.60
N LEU A 116 -20.85 5.98 -7.88
CA LEU A 116 -21.23 6.87 -6.79
C LEU A 116 -21.91 8.17 -7.26
N LYS A 117 -22.04 8.37 -8.58
CA LYS A 117 -22.59 9.58 -9.21
C LYS A 117 -21.87 10.86 -8.76
N ALA A 118 -20.57 10.76 -8.50
CA ALA A 118 -19.75 11.91 -8.19
C ALA A 118 -19.57 12.80 -9.42
N ASN A 119 -19.44 14.10 -9.21
CA ASN A 119 -19.07 15.03 -10.27
C ASN A 119 -17.72 14.60 -10.88
N PRO A 120 -17.55 14.63 -12.21
CA PRO A 120 -16.31 14.17 -12.87
C PRO A 120 -15.03 14.77 -12.30
N TYR A 121 -15.02 16.05 -11.92
CA TYR A 121 -13.83 16.69 -11.34
C TYR A 121 -13.48 16.14 -9.96
N VAL A 122 -14.49 15.79 -9.16
CA VAL A 122 -14.31 15.13 -7.85
C VAL A 122 -13.77 13.73 -8.06
N GLY A 123 -14.32 13.00 -9.06
CA GLY A 123 -13.83 11.68 -9.43
C GLY A 123 -12.38 11.69 -9.88
N ILE A 124 -11.96 12.69 -10.68
CA ILE A 124 -10.56 12.86 -11.11
C ILE A 124 -9.66 13.11 -9.89
N ALA A 125 -10.03 14.04 -9.00
CA ALA A 125 -9.25 14.34 -7.81
C ALA A 125 -9.08 13.12 -6.89
N GLY A 126 -10.15 12.36 -6.66
CA GLY A 126 -10.10 11.13 -5.86
C GLY A 126 -9.28 10.01 -6.50
N ALA A 127 -9.40 9.82 -7.81
CA ALA A 127 -8.65 8.82 -8.55
C ALA A 127 -7.14 9.08 -8.55
N LEU A 128 -6.74 10.34 -8.70
CA LEU A 128 -5.34 10.75 -8.59
C LEU A 128 -4.81 10.55 -7.17
N ALA A 129 -5.57 10.96 -6.15
CA ALA A 129 -5.20 10.76 -4.76
C ALA A 129 -4.97 9.29 -4.40
N PHE A 130 -5.86 8.41 -4.87
CA PHE A 130 -5.75 6.96 -4.64
C PHE A 130 -4.55 6.34 -5.36
N ALA A 131 -4.35 6.68 -6.64
CA ALA A 131 -3.29 6.08 -7.45
C ALA A 131 -1.90 6.47 -6.95
N PHE A 132 -1.71 7.75 -6.59
CA PHE A 132 -0.45 8.30 -6.11
C PHE A 132 -0.41 8.41 -4.59
N SER A 133 -1.09 7.54 -3.85
CA SER A 133 -0.80 7.41 -2.41
C SER A 133 0.56 6.75 -2.21
N SER A 134 1.38 7.22 -1.27
CA SER A 134 2.82 6.88 -1.20
C SER A 134 3.14 5.39 -1.13
N TYR A 135 2.25 4.59 -0.52
CA TYR A 135 2.42 3.15 -0.50
C TYR A 135 2.51 2.54 -1.91
N ASN A 136 1.80 3.08 -2.91
CA ASN A 136 1.79 2.56 -4.27
C ASN A 136 3.16 2.74 -4.97
N PRO A 137 3.74 3.95 -5.10
CA PRO A 137 5.11 4.12 -5.61
C PRO A 137 6.16 3.31 -4.85
N ILE A 138 6.04 3.21 -3.52
CA ILE A 138 6.98 2.44 -2.68
C ILE A 138 6.96 0.95 -3.08
N ILE A 139 5.79 0.33 -3.15
CA ILE A 139 5.69 -1.10 -3.49
C ILE A 139 6.02 -1.36 -4.97
N ILE A 140 5.79 -0.38 -5.85
CA ILE A 140 6.23 -0.43 -7.25
C ILE A 140 7.76 -0.42 -7.29
N GLY A 141 8.44 0.50 -6.59
CA GLY A 141 9.90 0.55 -6.54
C GLY A 141 10.53 -0.73 -6.00
N ALA A 142 9.87 -1.41 -5.06
CA ALA A 142 10.31 -2.70 -4.53
C ALA A 142 10.15 -3.87 -5.52
N GLY A 143 9.16 -3.82 -6.41
CA GLY A 143 8.83 -4.94 -7.31
C GLY A 143 7.62 -5.77 -6.89
N HIS A 144 6.82 -5.31 -5.93
CA HIS A 144 5.58 -5.96 -5.51
C HIS A 144 4.43 -5.73 -6.52
N GLU A 145 4.62 -6.14 -7.75
CA GLU A 145 3.70 -5.82 -8.86
C GLU A 145 2.31 -6.44 -8.69
N THR A 146 2.23 -7.70 -8.24
CA THR A 146 0.95 -8.39 -7.99
C THR A 146 0.14 -7.67 -6.90
N LYS A 147 0.83 -7.15 -5.87
CA LYS A 147 0.24 -6.32 -4.82
C LYS A 147 -0.35 -5.04 -5.39
N MET A 148 0.40 -4.35 -6.26
CA MET A 148 -0.05 -3.12 -6.90
C MET A 148 -1.27 -3.36 -7.80
N TYR A 149 -1.29 -4.44 -8.58
CA TYR A 149 -2.46 -4.79 -9.40
C TYR A 149 -3.70 -5.06 -8.52
N ALA A 150 -3.56 -5.81 -7.43
CA ALA A 150 -4.66 -6.05 -6.50
C ALA A 150 -5.22 -4.72 -5.93
N ILE A 151 -4.34 -3.83 -5.46
CA ILE A 151 -4.75 -2.50 -4.99
C ILE A 151 -5.50 -1.74 -6.09
N ALA A 152 -5.00 -1.76 -7.33
CA ALA A 152 -5.63 -1.06 -8.44
C ALA A 152 -7.03 -1.58 -8.78
N TYR A 153 -7.31 -2.87 -8.60
CA TYR A 153 -8.62 -3.47 -8.89
C TYR A 153 -9.65 -3.35 -7.76
N MET A 154 -9.21 -3.10 -6.51
CA MET A 154 -10.10 -2.86 -5.35
C MET A 154 -11.32 -1.95 -5.65
N PRO A 155 -11.15 -0.77 -6.29
CA PRO A 155 -12.26 0.14 -6.50
C PRO A 155 -13.28 -0.39 -7.51
N ALA A 156 -12.83 -1.10 -8.56
CA ALA A 156 -13.72 -1.65 -9.59
C ALA A 156 -14.60 -2.77 -9.02
N LEU A 157 -14.05 -3.63 -8.14
CA LEU A 157 -14.83 -4.65 -7.47
C LEU A 157 -15.91 -4.02 -6.57
N LEU A 158 -15.54 -3.03 -5.74
CA LEU A 158 -16.53 -2.34 -4.91
C LEU A 158 -17.58 -1.63 -5.78
N ALA A 159 -17.19 -1.05 -6.92
CA ALA A 159 -18.12 -0.42 -7.86
C ALA A 159 -19.18 -1.41 -8.37
N GLY A 160 -18.76 -2.62 -8.75
CA GLY A 160 -19.67 -3.70 -9.16
C GLY A 160 -20.63 -4.11 -8.05
N VAL A 161 -20.13 -4.31 -6.84
CA VAL A 161 -20.95 -4.64 -5.66
C VAL A 161 -21.95 -3.52 -5.36
N LEU A 162 -21.54 -2.26 -5.43
CA LEU A 162 -22.43 -1.11 -5.18
C LEU A 162 -23.50 -0.96 -6.27
N LEU A 163 -23.22 -1.28 -7.53
CA LEU A 163 -24.24 -1.32 -8.57
C LEU A 163 -25.34 -2.35 -8.25
N ILE A 164 -24.96 -3.54 -7.77
CA ILE A 164 -25.91 -4.55 -7.28
C ILE A 164 -26.75 -3.96 -6.15
N TYR A 165 -26.11 -3.28 -5.18
CA TYR A 165 -26.78 -2.67 -4.02
C TYR A 165 -27.68 -1.49 -4.42
N TYR A 166 -27.40 -0.84 -5.55
CA TYR A 166 -28.22 0.20 -6.14
C TYR A 166 -29.22 -0.34 -7.17
N LYS A 167 -29.52 -1.65 -7.13
CA LYS A 167 -30.52 -2.36 -7.96
C LYS A 167 -30.19 -2.40 -9.46
N SER A 168 -28.98 -2.03 -9.86
CA SER A 168 -28.45 -2.24 -11.21
C SER A 168 -27.84 -3.65 -11.30
N TYR A 169 -28.70 -4.66 -11.24
CA TYR A 169 -28.29 -6.04 -11.02
C TYR A 169 -27.39 -6.61 -12.12
N ILE A 170 -27.74 -6.42 -13.39
CA ILE A 170 -26.98 -7.01 -14.50
C ILE A 170 -25.61 -6.34 -14.62
N SER A 171 -25.59 -5.01 -14.73
CA SER A 171 -24.33 -4.27 -14.83
C SER A 171 -23.46 -4.46 -13.60
N GLY A 172 -24.06 -4.52 -12.41
CA GLY A 172 -23.36 -4.82 -11.16
C GLY A 172 -22.78 -6.22 -11.12
N LEU A 173 -23.54 -7.25 -11.54
CA LEU A 173 -23.04 -8.62 -11.64
C LEU A 173 -21.88 -8.71 -12.62
N CYS A 174 -22.01 -8.13 -13.83
CA CYS A 174 -20.94 -8.15 -14.84
C CYS A 174 -19.67 -7.47 -14.35
N LEU A 175 -19.78 -6.27 -13.78
CA LEU A 175 -18.63 -5.51 -13.29
C LEU A 175 -17.99 -6.19 -12.07
N ALA A 176 -18.80 -6.69 -11.13
CA ALA A 176 -18.30 -7.39 -9.94
C ALA A 176 -17.62 -8.71 -10.32
N ALA A 177 -18.22 -9.51 -11.21
CA ALA A 177 -17.63 -10.78 -11.64
C ALA A 177 -16.32 -10.58 -12.40
N TRP A 178 -16.28 -9.64 -13.35
CA TRP A 178 -15.04 -9.31 -14.05
C TRP A 178 -13.95 -8.82 -13.09
N SER A 179 -14.29 -7.86 -12.22
CA SER A 179 -13.32 -7.32 -11.26
C SER A 179 -12.86 -8.41 -10.28
N ALA A 180 -13.72 -9.34 -9.88
CA ALA A 180 -13.36 -10.45 -9.01
C ALA A 180 -12.39 -11.42 -9.69
N VAL A 181 -12.56 -11.70 -10.99
CA VAL A 181 -11.60 -12.52 -11.75
C VAL A 181 -10.25 -11.81 -11.86
N MET A 182 -10.22 -10.48 -12.11
CA MET A 182 -8.96 -9.73 -12.16
C MET A 182 -8.28 -9.66 -10.78
N GLU A 183 -9.03 -9.34 -9.73
CA GLU A 183 -8.55 -9.20 -8.36
C GLU A 183 -8.01 -10.52 -7.79
N VAL A 184 -8.71 -11.64 -8.00
CA VAL A 184 -8.26 -12.95 -7.52
C VAL A 184 -7.14 -13.48 -8.42
N GLY A 185 -7.24 -13.24 -9.73
CA GLY A 185 -6.29 -13.74 -10.74
C GLY A 185 -4.89 -13.14 -10.65
N VAL A 186 -4.72 -11.94 -10.07
CA VAL A 186 -3.40 -11.36 -9.80
C VAL A 186 -2.65 -12.06 -8.66
N ASN A 187 -3.33 -12.98 -7.96
CA ASN A 187 -2.76 -13.90 -6.97
C ASN A 187 -2.09 -13.23 -5.76
N HIS A 188 -2.59 -12.08 -5.32
CA HIS A 188 -2.14 -11.46 -4.07
C HIS A 188 -3.18 -11.64 -2.94
N ALA A 189 -3.31 -12.87 -2.45
CA ALA A 189 -4.35 -13.30 -1.51
C ALA A 189 -4.56 -12.37 -0.29
N GLN A 190 -3.49 -11.77 0.26
CA GLN A 190 -3.60 -10.90 1.44
C GLN A 190 -4.28 -9.55 1.15
N ILE A 191 -4.03 -8.91 0.00
CA ILE A 191 -4.70 -7.65 -0.37
C ILE A 191 -6.15 -7.93 -0.75
N THR A 192 -6.39 -9.00 -1.50
CA THR A 192 -7.74 -9.45 -1.84
C THR A 192 -8.56 -9.78 -0.59
N TYR A 193 -7.95 -10.41 0.42
CA TYR A 193 -8.58 -10.62 1.72
C TYR A 193 -8.97 -9.30 2.40
N TYR A 194 -8.08 -8.32 2.42
CA TYR A 194 -8.36 -6.98 2.94
C TYR A 194 -9.46 -6.24 2.17
N LEU A 195 -9.54 -6.40 0.85
CA LEU A 195 -10.66 -5.91 0.07
C LEU A 195 -11.98 -6.58 0.48
N PHE A 196 -12.00 -7.90 0.71
CA PHE A 196 -13.19 -8.57 1.20
C PHE A 196 -13.62 -8.10 2.58
N LEU A 197 -12.70 -7.71 3.46
CA LEU A 197 -13.05 -7.05 4.73
C LEU A 197 -13.73 -5.69 4.50
N VAL A 198 -13.27 -4.89 3.52
CA VAL A 198 -13.95 -3.64 3.13
C VAL A 198 -15.35 -3.93 2.60
N VAL A 199 -15.48 -4.89 1.67
CA VAL A 199 -16.77 -5.29 1.11
C VAL A 199 -17.69 -5.76 2.22
N ALA A 200 -17.23 -6.63 3.12
CA ALA A 200 -18.01 -7.13 4.25
C ALA A 200 -18.50 -5.99 5.16
N ALA A 201 -17.63 -5.06 5.55
CA ALA A 201 -18.01 -3.90 6.35
C ALA A 201 -19.11 -3.06 5.67
N VAL A 202 -18.98 -2.82 4.36
CA VAL A 202 -20.01 -2.13 3.56
C VAL A 202 -21.31 -2.96 3.50
N SER A 203 -21.22 -4.25 3.17
CA SER A 203 -22.35 -5.19 3.09
C SER A 203 -23.14 -5.24 4.40
N ILE A 204 -22.47 -5.27 5.55
CA ILE A 204 -23.11 -5.32 6.87
C ILE A 204 -23.98 -4.07 7.08
N VAL A 205 -23.47 -2.88 6.79
CA VAL A 205 -24.24 -1.64 7.01
C VAL A 205 -25.42 -1.55 6.03
N PHE A 206 -25.25 -1.96 4.77
CA PHE A 206 -26.37 -2.06 3.81
C PHE A 206 -27.42 -3.09 4.23
N ALA A 207 -26.99 -4.25 4.73
CA ALA A 207 -27.90 -5.26 5.27
C ALA A 207 -28.72 -4.72 6.44
N ILE A 208 -28.08 -4.03 7.40
CA ILE A 208 -28.77 -3.39 8.53
C ILE A 208 -29.82 -2.38 8.02
N ASP A 209 -29.46 -1.53 7.05
CA ASP A 209 -30.38 -0.55 6.48
C ASP A 209 -31.60 -1.22 5.80
N TRP A 210 -31.37 -2.24 4.96
CA TRP A 210 -32.45 -2.98 4.29
C TRP A 210 -33.33 -3.78 5.25
N ILE A 211 -32.75 -4.39 6.29
CA ILE A 211 -33.50 -5.08 7.35
C ILE A 211 -34.45 -4.09 8.04
N ARG A 212 -33.93 -2.91 8.43
CA ARG A 212 -34.74 -1.86 9.07
C ARG A 212 -35.86 -1.34 8.16
N LYS A 213 -35.60 -1.26 6.85
CA LYS A 213 -36.58 -0.88 5.81
C LYS A 213 -37.48 -2.03 5.35
N LYS A 214 -37.29 -3.25 5.87
CA LYS A 214 -38.00 -4.47 5.48
C LYS A 214 -37.84 -4.84 3.98
N GLU A 215 -36.71 -4.49 3.37
CA GLU A 215 -36.37 -4.79 1.96
C GLU A 215 -35.76 -6.21 1.77
N TRP A 216 -36.40 -7.23 2.35
CA TRP A 216 -35.87 -8.61 2.39
C TRP A 216 -35.56 -9.22 1.01
N LYS A 217 -36.44 -8.98 0.04
CA LYS A 217 -36.26 -9.46 -1.34
C LYS A 217 -34.99 -8.87 -1.96
N HIS A 218 -34.78 -7.57 -1.78
CA HIS A 218 -33.60 -6.91 -2.33
C HIS A 218 -32.32 -7.39 -1.63
N LEU A 219 -32.35 -7.54 -0.30
CA LEU A 219 -31.25 -8.11 0.47
C LEU A 219 -30.86 -9.49 -0.07
N PHE A 220 -31.82 -10.41 -0.23
CA PHE A 220 -31.54 -11.75 -0.75
C PHE A 220 -30.96 -11.72 -2.17
N ILE A 221 -31.55 -10.94 -3.08
CA ILE A 221 -31.07 -10.82 -4.47
C ILE A 221 -29.65 -10.24 -4.49
N ALA A 222 -29.41 -9.16 -3.75
CA ALA A 222 -28.14 -8.46 -3.76
C ALA A 222 -26.99 -9.34 -3.23
N PHE A 223 -27.20 -10.03 -2.12
CA PHE A 223 -26.20 -10.95 -1.56
C PHE A 223 -26.00 -12.19 -2.45
N SER A 224 -27.07 -12.73 -3.05
CA SER A 224 -26.94 -13.86 -3.98
C SER A 224 -26.11 -13.48 -5.22
N LEU A 225 -26.35 -12.30 -5.80
CA LEU A 225 -25.60 -11.83 -6.97
C LEU A 225 -24.14 -11.51 -6.61
N ALA A 226 -23.89 -10.91 -5.45
CA ALA A 226 -22.53 -10.68 -4.97
C ALA A 226 -21.78 -12.00 -4.72
N ALA A 227 -22.46 -13.01 -4.17
CA ALA A 227 -21.89 -14.35 -3.98
C ALA A 227 -21.60 -15.06 -5.32
N ILE A 228 -22.50 -14.94 -6.30
CA ILE A 228 -22.26 -15.45 -7.66
C ILE A 228 -21.03 -14.77 -8.29
N ALA A 229 -20.91 -13.45 -8.19
CA ALA A 229 -19.74 -12.72 -8.68
C ALA A 229 -18.43 -13.19 -8.03
N GLY A 230 -18.43 -13.36 -6.69
CA GLY A 230 -17.28 -13.89 -5.96
C GLY A 230 -16.94 -15.33 -6.36
N GLY A 231 -17.96 -16.18 -6.54
CA GLY A 231 -17.81 -17.55 -7.03
C GLY A 231 -17.20 -17.60 -8.43
N ILE A 232 -17.61 -16.72 -9.35
CA ILE A 232 -17.01 -16.57 -10.68
C ILE A 232 -15.55 -16.14 -10.56
N GLY A 233 -15.22 -15.20 -9.66
CA GLY A 233 -13.84 -14.76 -9.42
C GLY A 233 -12.91 -15.91 -9.00
N VAL A 234 -13.36 -16.71 -8.03
CA VAL A 234 -12.61 -17.90 -7.55
C VAL A 234 -12.51 -18.98 -8.62
N ALA A 235 -13.62 -19.31 -9.28
CA ALA A 235 -13.65 -20.33 -10.32
C ALA A 235 -12.80 -19.95 -11.54
N GLY A 236 -12.88 -18.68 -11.98
CA GLY A 236 -12.09 -18.15 -13.09
C GLY A 236 -10.58 -18.11 -12.80
N SER A 237 -10.20 -18.11 -11.52
CA SER A 237 -8.79 -18.08 -11.08
C SER A 237 -8.33 -19.43 -10.51
N ALA A 238 -9.11 -20.50 -10.68
CA ALA A 238 -8.86 -21.81 -10.07
C ALA A 238 -7.49 -22.40 -10.44
N VAL A 239 -7.04 -22.18 -11.69
CA VAL A 239 -5.74 -22.66 -12.21
C VAL A 239 -4.58 -22.17 -11.34
N ILE A 240 -4.68 -20.97 -10.77
CA ILE A 240 -3.65 -20.39 -9.90
C ILE A 240 -3.96 -20.68 -8.42
N MET A 241 -5.24 -20.61 -8.05
CA MET A 241 -5.65 -20.66 -6.65
C MET A 241 -5.63 -22.07 -6.04
N MET A 242 -6.01 -23.11 -6.80
CA MET A 242 -6.01 -24.48 -6.28
C MET A 242 -4.60 -24.99 -5.97
N PRO A 243 -3.59 -24.85 -6.87
CA PRO A 243 -2.21 -25.23 -6.53
C PRO A 243 -1.66 -24.43 -5.34
N THR A 244 -1.99 -23.14 -5.26
CA THR A 244 -1.60 -22.31 -4.10
C THR A 244 -2.20 -22.84 -2.80
N TYR A 245 -3.47 -23.24 -2.79
CA TYR A 245 -4.15 -23.79 -1.62
C TYR A 245 -3.57 -25.15 -1.21
N GLU A 246 -3.26 -26.03 -2.17
CA GLU A 246 -2.61 -27.32 -1.91
C GLU A 246 -1.21 -27.11 -1.32
N TYR A 247 -0.41 -26.25 -1.95
CA TYR A 247 0.94 -25.95 -1.51
C TYR A 247 0.99 -25.32 -0.14
N ALA A 248 0.06 -24.40 0.17
CA ALA A 248 0.04 -23.69 1.43
C ALA A 248 0.04 -24.62 2.65
N LYS A 249 -0.58 -25.81 2.54
CA LYS A 249 -0.60 -26.85 3.59
C LYS A 249 0.78 -27.41 3.90
N ALA A 250 1.68 -27.47 2.92
CA ALA A 250 3.05 -27.95 3.06
C ALA A 250 4.05 -26.83 3.43
N THR A 251 3.57 -25.61 3.70
CA THR A 251 4.40 -24.47 4.12
C THR A 251 4.13 -24.09 5.57
N MET A 252 4.90 -23.14 6.10
CA MET A 252 4.64 -22.52 7.41
C MET A 252 3.21 -21.96 7.56
N ARG A 253 2.49 -21.71 6.45
CA ARG A 253 1.08 -21.28 6.49
C ARG A 253 0.14 -22.44 6.83
N GLY A 254 0.51 -23.69 6.56
CA GLY A 254 -0.21 -24.88 7.04
C GLY A 254 -0.09 -25.03 8.54
N GLY A 255 1.06 -24.67 9.08
CA GLY A 255 1.46 -24.86 10.47
C GLY A 255 2.89 -25.40 10.52
N LYS A 256 3.38 -25.71 11.72
CA LYS A 256 4.66 -26.39 11.93
C LYS A 256 4.41 -27.77 12.53
N GLU A 257 5.22 -28.73 12.09
CA GLU A 257 5.29 -30.09 12.66
C GLU A 257 6.47 -30.27 13.62
N VAL A 258 7.50 -29.43 13.45
CA VAL A 258 8.73 -29.44 14.24
C VAL A 258 9.14 -28.03 14.64
N GLU A 259 9.69 -27.89 15.83
CA GLU A 259 10.26 -26.65 16.36
C GLU A 259 11.61 -26.95 17.00
N ILE A 260 12.60 -26.09 16.75
CA ILE A 260 13.91 -26.18 17.40
C ILE A 260 13.90 -25.22 18.59
N LYS A 261 13.95 -25.77 19.80
CA LYS A 261 14.10 -25.02 21.05
C LYS A 261 15.34 -25.54 21.78
N ASP A 262 16.24 -24.64 22.18
CA ASP A 262 17.48 -24.96 22.91
C ASP A 262 18.32 -26.06 22.23
N ASN A 263 18.49 -25.97 20.90
CA ASN A 263 19.16 -26.97 20.06
C ASN A 263 18.54 -28.39 20.11
N LYS A 264 17.28 -28.52 20.56
CA LYS A 264 16.51 -29.77 20.52
C LYS A 264 15.34 -29.65 19.56
N ILE A 265 15.15 -30.68 18.75
CA ILE A 265 13.99 -30.82 17.87
C ILE A 265 12.83 -31.34 18.72
N THR A 266 11.75 -30.56 18.77
CA THR A 266 10.49 -30.92 19.41
C THR A 266 9.40 -31.04 18.37
N ASN A 267 8.56 -32.06 18.48
CA ASN A 267 7.37 -32.17 17.65
C ASN A 267 6.33 -31.16 18.15
N THR A 268 5.82 -30.34 17.24
CA THR A 268 4.74 -29.39 17.51
C THR A 268 3.63 -29.60 16.48
N LYS A 269 2.40 -29.21 16.78
CA LYS A 269 1.31 -29.19 15.80
C LYS A 269 0.58 -27.87 15.94
N THR A 270 1.05 -26.88 15.19
CA THR A 270 0.39 -25.58 15.10
C THR A 270 -0.48 -25.50 13.85
N THR A 271 -1.35 -24.49 13.78
CA THR A 271 -2.13 -24.19 12.57
C THR A 271 -1.92 -22.72 12.20
N GLY A 272 -1.49 -22.47 10.95
CA GLY A 272 -1.13 -21.12 10.54
C GLY A 272 0.24 -20.65 11.06
N LEU A 273 0.47 -19.35 10.92
CA LEU A 273 1.72 -18.69 11.32
C LEU A 273 1.76 -18.47 12.83
N ASP A 274 2.96 -18.55 13.40
CA ASP A 274 3.19 -18.14 14.80
C ASP A 274 2.98 -16.63 14.97
N ALA A 275 2.50 -16.22 16.14
CA ALA A 275 2.15 -14.84 16.43
C ALA A 275 3.33 -13.87 16.21
N ASP A 276 4.54 -14.21 16.67
CA ASP A 276 5.73 -13.36 16.50
C ASP A 276 6.04 -13.09 15.02
N TYR A 277 5.92 -14.12 14.18
CA TYR A 277 6.14 -13.98 12.75
C TYR A 277 4.98 -13.26 12.07
N ALA A 278 3.74 -13.58 12.43
CA ALA A 278 2.54 -12.95 11.90
C ALA A 278 2.52 -11.43 12.22
N PHE A 279 2.95 -11.05 13.41
CA PHE A 279 3.02 -9.66 13.87
C PHE A 279 4.36 -8.96 13.59
N SER A 280 5.27 -9.58 12.84
CA SER A 280 6.38 -8.84 12.21
C SER A 280 5.83 -7.69 11.36
N TYR A 281 6.56 -6.58 11.22
CA TYR A 281 6.12 -5.38 10.49
C TYR A 281 4.78 -4.77 10.98
N SER A 282 4.57 -4.74 12.30
CA SER A 282 3.42 -4.04 12.91
C SER A 282 3.66 -2.53 13.00
N ASN A 283 2.62 -1.73 12.78
CA ASN A 283 2.67 -0.28 13.06
C ASN A 283 2.65 -0.02 14.56
N GLY A 284 3.53 0.86 15.04
CA GLY A 284 3.39 1.48 16.34
C GLY A 284 2.05 2.23 16.46
N LEU A 285 1.57 2.43 17.70
CA LEU A 285 0.22 2.97 17.93
C LEU A 285 -0.03 4.33 17.26
N ALA A 286 0.99 5.19 17.20
CA ALA A 286 0.92 6.52 16.59
C ALA A 286 1.29 6.54 15.09
N GLU A 287 1.88 5.46 14.54
CA GLU A 287 2.32 5.42 13.14
C GLU A 287 1.23 5.55 12.08
N PRO A 288 -0.05 5.20 12.33
CA PRO A 288 -1.12 5.56 11.40
C PRO A 288 -1.23 7.06 11.12
N LEU A 289 -0.59 7.93 11.90
CA LEU A 289 -0.47 9.35 11.58
C LEU A 289 0.36 9.61 10.31
N THR A 290 1.17 8.66 9.83
CA THR A 290 1.85 8.74 8.53
C THR A 290 0.87 8.91 7.36
N THR A 291 -0.40 8.54 7.53
CA THR A 291 -1.47 8.77 6.54
C THR A 291 -1.71 10.25 6.23
N LEU A 292 -1.36 11.15 7.16
CA LEU A 292 -1.45 12.61 7.01
C LEU A 292 -0.10 13.34 7.16
N MET A 293 0.89 12.69 7.77
CA MET A 293 2.20 13.26 8.12
C MET A 293 3.33 12.28 7.70
N PRO A 294 3.69 12.21 6.40
CA PRO A 294 4.50 11.13 5.83
C PRO A 294 5.84 10.93 6.54
N ASN A 295 6.51 12.03 6.92
CA ASN A 295 7.84 11.97 7.53
C ASN A 295 7.83 12.10 9.06
N ALA A 296 6.69 11.95 9.74
CA ALA A 296 6.61 12.10 11.19
C ALA A 296 7.45 11.05 11.93
N PHE A 297 7.63 9.89 11.30
CA PHE A 297 8.41 8.77 11.81
C PHE A 297 9.73 8.55 11.08
N GLY A 298 10.21 9.52 10.28
CA GLY A 298 11.52 9.45 9.60
C GLY A 298 11.51 8.81 8.20
N GLY A 299 10.34 8.40 7.68
CA GLY A 299 10.23 7.83 6.33
C GLY A 299 10.62 6.35 6.28
N GLY A 300 11.47 5.96 5.33
CA GLY A 300 11.96 4.59 5.20
C GLY A 300 13.11 4.30 6.17
N SER A 301 13.32 3.03 6.54
CA SER A 301 14.41 2.64 7.46
C SER A 301 15.80 2.91 6.92
N GLY A 302 15.96 2.99 5.60
CA GLY A 302 17.22 3.38 4.95
C GLY A 302 17.45 4.89 4.87
N ASN A 303 16.51 5.72 5.32
CA ASN A 303 16.67 7.17 5.25
C ASN A 303 17.67 7.63 6.33
N PRO A 304 18.71 8.41 5.96
CA PRO A 304 19.65 8.97 6.92
C PRO A 304 19.01 10.11 7.70
N LEU A 305 19.66 10.49 8.82
CA LEU A 305 19.37 11.75 9.50
C LEU A 305 19.61 12.96 8.56
N PRO A 306 18.91 14.08 8.77
CA PRO A 306 19.06 15.28 7.94
C PRO A 306 20.45 15.90 8.11
N GLU A 307 20.92 16.63 7.10
CA GLU A 307 22.24 17.27 7.09
C GLU A 307 22.47 18.23 8.27
N ASN A 308 21.40 18.84 8.79
CA ASN A 308 21.44 19.73 9.95
C ASN A 308 21.09 19.01 11.28
N SER A 309 21.40 17.71 11.35
CA SER A 309 21.08 16.84 12.50
C SER A 309 21.65 17.36 13.82
N LYS A 310 20.84 17.25 14.88
CA LYS A 310 21.25 17.52 16.26
C LYS A 310 22.30 16.54 16.78
N VAL A 311 22.49 15.38 16.13
CA VAL A 311 23.63 14.50 16.40
C VAL A 311 24.94 15.22 16.07
N ILE A 312 25.01 15.94 14.94
CA ILE A 312 26.23 16.65 14.52
C ILE A 312 26.58 17.73 15.56
N GLU A 313 25.60 18.51 16.00
CA GLU A 313 25.74 19.50 17.07
C GLU A 313 26.28 18.86 18.36
N LYS A 314 25.65 17.78 18.83
CA LYS A 314 26.03 17.10 20.10
C LYS A 314 27.41 16.46 20.06
N LEU A 315 27.85 15.97 18.91
CA LEU A 315 29.19 15.40 18.72
C LEU A 315 30.25 16.50 18.63
N THR A 316 29.94 17.60 17.94
CA THR A 316 30.84 18.76 17.83
C THR A 316 31.04 19.43 19.19
N ASP A 317 29.99 19.54 20.02
CA ASP A 317 30.07 20.01 21.42
C ASP A 317 31.03 19.16 22.27
N LYS A 318 31.24 17.90 21.89
CA LYS A 318 32.17 16.95 22.54
C LYS A 318 33.56 16.93 21.90
N GLY A 319 33.85 17.85 20.98
CA GLY A 319 35.16 18.00 20.34
C GLY A 319 35.40 17.08 19.14
N ILE A 320 34.37 16.42 18.61
CA ILE A 320 34.49 15.61 17.39
C ILE A 320 34.45 16.53 16.17
N PRO A 321 35.37 16.36 15.19
CA PRO A 321 35.34 17.15 13.96
C PRO A 321 34.02 17.01 13.21
N GLU A 322 33.51 18.13 12.67
CA GLU A 322 32.20 18.19 11.99
C GLU A 322 32.06 17.16 10.86
N SER A 323 33.11 16.94 10.07
CA SER A 323 33.11 15.94 9.00
C SER A 323 32.90 14.51 9.50
N GLN A 324 33.49 14.17 10.65
CA GLN A 324 33.33 12.86 11.29
C GLN A 324 31.94 12.75 11.93
N ALA A 325 31.46 13.82 12.56
CA ALA A 325 30.12 13.88 13.14
C ALA A 325 29.03 13.72 12.07
N ALA A 326 29.21 14.35 10.90
CA ALA A 326 28.32 14.21 9.75
C ALA A 326 28.31 12.77 9.22
N GLN A 327 29.48 12.12 9.10
CA GLN A 327 29.56 10.72 8.68
C GLN A 327 28.83 9.78 9.65
N VAL A 328 28.95 10.02 10.96
CA VAL A 328 28.20 9.28 11.98
C VAL A 328 26.69 9.50 11.80
N ALA A 329 26.25 10.76 11.64
CA ALA A 329 24.84 11.08 11.43
C ALA A 329 24.25 10.43 10.18
N SER A 330 24.99 10.39 9.07
CA SER A 330 24.56 9.74 7.83
C SER A 330 24.40 8.22 7.95
N GLY A 331 25.12 7.57 8.87
CA GLY A 331 24.99 6.14 9.14
C GLY A 331 23.85 5.78 10.10
N LEU A 332 23.15 6.77 10.67
CA LEU A 332 22.09 6.57 11.65
C LEU A 332 20.70 6.69 10.98
N PRO A 333 19.74 5.83 11.37
CA PRO A 333 18.42 5.84 10.76
C PRO A 333 17.57 6.99 11.28
N ALA A 334 16.94 7.73 10.37
CA ALA A 334 15.87 8.67 10.72
C ALA A 334 14.61 7.94 11.17
N TYR A 335 14.34 6.75 10.61
CA TYR A 335 13.14 5.98 10.96
C TYR A 335 13.17 5.53 12.42
N TRP A 336 12.05 5.73 13.11
CA TRP A 336 11.94 5.41 14.54
C TRP A 336 10.63 4.75 14.95
N GLY A 337 9.78 4.43 13.97
CA GLY A 337 8.56 3.68 14.22
C GLY A 337 8.81 2.23 14.67
N GLY A 338 7.71 1.55 14.95
CA GLY A 338 7.61 0.16 15.37
C GLY A 338 7.58 -0.89 14.26
N ILE A 339 7.56 -0.50 12.98
CA ILE A 339 7.65 -1.47 11.87
C ILE A 339 9.05 -2.07 11.87
N GLN A 340 9.15 -3.34 12.24
CA GLN A 340 10.40 -4.08 12.36
C GLN A 340 10.34 -5.37 11.53
N PRO A 341 11.46 -5.79 10.91
CA PRO A 341 12.82 -5.25 11.01
C PRO A 341 13.08 -3.97 10.21
N ASN A 342 12.28 -3.65 9.19
CA ASN A 342 12.44 -2.44 8.38
C ASN A 342 11.12 -2.01 7.73
N THR A 343 11.11 -0.82 7.15
CA THR A 343 10.08 -0.31 6.25
C THR A 343 10.70 0.44 5.09
N ALA A 344 10.10 0.34 3.91
CA ALA A 344 10.51 1.10 2.73
C ALA A 344 9.99 2.56 2.76
N GLY A 345 8.97 2.85 3.57
CA GLY A 345 8.43 4.19 3.72
C GLY A 345 7.02 4.25 4.31
N PRO A 346 6.41 5.44 4.35
CA PRO A 346 5.12 5.69 4.98
C PRO A 346 3.95 5.29 4.08
N VAL A 347 2.78 5.13 4.71
CA VAL A 347 1.51 4.90 4.03
C VAL A 347 0.72 6.22 4.00
N TYR A 348 1.18 7.18 3.21
CA TYR A 348 0.60 8.54 3.12
C TYR A 348 -0.49 8.65 2.04
N TYR A 349 -1.63 9.27 2.39
CA TYR A 349 -2.81 9.38 1.51
C TYR A 349 -3.06 10.78 0.96
N GLY A 350 -2.28 11.77 1.39
CA GLY A 350 -2.58 13.18 1.18
C GLY A 350 -3.33 13.80 2.36
N ALA A 351 -2.75 14.84 2.98
CA ALA A 351 -3.32 15.49 4.16
C ALA A 351 -4.71 16.06 3.90
N LEU A 352 -4.92 16.70 2.73
CA LEU A 352 -6.23 17.21 2.32
C LEU A 352 -7.27 16.08 2.20
N ILE A 353 -6.87 14.92 1.67
CA ILE A 353 -7.75 13.79 1.44
C ILE A 353 -8.19 13.18 2.78
N VAL A 354 -7.27 13.03 3.73
CA VAL A 354 -7.61 12.59 5.10
C VAL A 354 -8.55 13.58 5.78
N LEU A 355 -8.26 14.89 5.72
CA LEU A 355 -9.13 15.92 6.32
C LEU A 355 -10.54 15.91 5.69
N LEU A 356 -10.64 15.80 4.37
CA LEU A 356 -11.91 15.69 3.65
C LEU A 356 -12.67 14.41 4.02
N ALA A 357 -11.98 13.29 4.16
CA ALA A 357 -12.57 12.03 4.60
C ALA A 357 -13.16 12.14 6.01
N LEU A 358 -12.50 12.82 6.93
CA LEU A 358 -13.05 13.10 8.27
C LEU A 358 -14.30 13.99 8.20
N LEU A 359 -14.32 14.98 7.29
CA LEU A 359 -15.51 15.82 7.07
C LEU A 359 -16.71 15.03 6.51
N SER A 360 -16.52 13.82 5.97
CA SER A 360 -17.62 12.95 5.54
C SER A 360 -18.63 12.67 6.67
N VAL A 361 -18.16 12.61 7.93
CA VAL A 361 -19.00 12.37 9.12
C VAL A 361 -20.12 13.42 9.21
N ILE A 362 -19.81 14.67 8.86
CA ILE A 362 -20.74 15.81 8.90
C ILE A 362 -21.63 15.84 7.66
N PHE A 363 -21.04 15.73 6.47
CA PHE A 363 -21.72 16.09 5.22
C PHE A 363 -22.36 14.90 4.48
N VAL A 364 -21.85 13.69 4.68
CA VAL A 364 -22.32 12.52 3.93
C VAL A 364 -23.41 11.80 4.73
N LYS A 365 -24.60 11.69 4.15
CA LYS A 365 -25.78 11.06 4.78
C LYS A 365 -26.01 9.60 4.37
N ASN A 366 -25.30 9.11 3.36
CA ASN A 366 -25.47 7.76 2.81
C ASN A 366 -24.92 6.67 3.78
N THR A 367 -25.64 5.55 3.86
CA THR A 367 -25.26 4.26 4.48
C THR A 367 -23.80 3.86 4.21
N LEU A 368 -23.32 4.03 2.97
CA LEU A 368 -21.96 3.68 2.55
C LEU A 368 -20.86 4.29 3.45
N LYS A 369 -21.07 5.51 3.94
CA LYS A 369 -20.10 6.21 4.81
C LYS A 369 -19.72 5.36 6.02
N TRP A 370 -20.71 4.77 6.68
CA TRP A 370 -20.47 4.04 7.93
C TRP A 370 -19.69 2.75 7.69
N GLY A 371 -19.96 2.05 6.58
CA GLY A 371 -19.19 0.87 6.20
C GLY A 371 -17.72 1.21 5.91
N LEU A 372 -17.46 2.30 5.19
CA LEU A 372 -16.11 2.76 4.88
C LEU A 372 -15.36 3.27 6.11
N LEU A 373 -16.03 4.01 7.02
CA LEU A 373 -15.43 4.44 8.30
C LEU A 373 -15.08 3.24 9.18
N ALA A 374 -15.98 2.25 9.27
CA ALA A 374 -15.74 1.02 10.01
C ALA A 374 -14.56 0.23 9.42
N ALA A 375 -14.51 0.10 8.09
CA ALA A 375 -13.39 -0.54 7.39
C ALA A 375 -12.08 0.18 7.66
N ALA A 376 -12.00 1.50 7.47
CA ALA A 376 -10.79 2.28 7.71
C ALA A 376 -10.29 2.15 9.16
N ALA A 377 -11.20 2.24 10.14
CA ALA A 377 -10.85 2.04 11.55
C ALA A 377 -10.36 0.62 11.83
N PHE A 378 -11.00 -0.39 11.24
CA PHE A 378 -10.59 -1.78 11.38
C PHE A 378 -9.20 -2.04 10.76
N GLY A 379 -8.92 -1.45 9.60
CA GLY A 379 -7.59 -1.51 8.97
C GLY A 379 -6.48 -0.94 9.85
N VAL A 380 -6.75 0.19 10.52
CA VAL A 380 -5.82 0.77 11.49
C VAL A 380 -5.59 -0.17 12.68
N ILE A 381 -6.67 -0.74 13.25
CA ILE A 381 -6.59 -1.69 14.38
C ILE A 381 -5.78 -2.93 14.03
N LEU A 382 -6.04 -3.52 12.85
CA LEU A 382 -5.27 -4.64 12.33
C LEU A 382 -3.80 -4.25 12.18
N SER A 383 -3.52 -3.05 11.70
CA SER A 383 -2.15 -2.61 11.43
C SER A 383 -1.25 -2.53 12.66
N TRP A 384 -1.83 -2.35 13.85
CA TRP A 384 -1.07 -2.28 15.09
C TRP A 384 -0.44 -3.60 15.51
N GLY A 385 -0.96 -4.76 15.05
CA GLY A 385 -0.40 -6.08 15.34
C GLY A 385 0.04 -6.24 16.80
N LYS A 386 1.36 -6.45 17.02
CA LYS A 386 1.95 -6.63 18.36
C LYS A 386 1.76 -5.43 19.31
N TYR A 387 1.58 -4.22 18.79
CA TYR A 387 1.35 -3.02 19.61
C TYR A 387 -0.08 -2.91 20.14
N PHE A 388 -1.00 -3.70 19.60
CA PHE A 388 -2.34 -3.91 20.15
C PHE A 388 -2.67 -5.41 20.18
N GLU A 389 -1.80 -6.17 20.87
CA GLU A 389 -1.75 -7.62 20.82
C GLU A 389 -3.07 -8.28 21.24
N GLY A 390 -3.75 -7.81 22.29
CA GLY A 390 -4.98 -8.44 22.77
C GLY A 390 -6.06 -8.59 21.70
N VAL A 391 -6.29 -7.55 20.90
CA VAL A 391 -7.26 -7.60 19.78
C VAL A 391 -6.67 -8.38 18.61
N ASN A 392 -5.41 -8.15 18.25
CA ASN A 392 -4.82 -8.78 17.08
C ASN A 392 -4.60 -10.29 17.24
N LEU A 393 -4.31 -10.76 18.44
CA LEU A 393 -4.20 -12.18 18.77
C LEU A 393 -5.58 -12.85 18.76
N PHE A 394 -6.61 -12.17 19.26
CA PHE A 394 -7.99 -12.66 19.11
C PHE A 394 -8.35 -12.84 17.63
N LEU A 395 -8.04 -11.85 16.79
CA LEU A 395 -8.28 -11.92 15.35
C LEU A 395 -7.43 -13.00 14.68
N LEU A 396 -6.14 -13.14 15.03
CA LEU A 396 -5.27 -14.19 14.52
C LEU A 396 -5.87 -15.58 14.79
N ASN A 397 -6.41 -15.79 15.99
CA ASN A 397 -6.91 -17.09 16.41
C ASN A 397 -8.33 -17.42 15.89
N HIS A 398 -9.18 -16.40 15.62
CA HIS A 398 -10.60 -16.62 15.34
C HIS A 398 -11.08 -16.10 13.99
N LEU A 399 -10.41 -15.09 13.41
CA LEU A 399 -10.82 -14.53 12.14
C LEU A 399 -10.43 -15.51 11.01
N PRO A 400 -11.39 -16.02 10.21
CA PRO A 400 -11.10 -17.05 9.22
C PRO A 400 -9.99 -16.64 8.26
N LEU A 401 -9.06 -17.57 8.01
CA LEU A 401 -7.88 -17.41 7.15
C LEU A 401 -6.86 -16.35 7.59
N TYR A 402 -7.14 -15.53 8.61
CA TYR A 402 -6.27 -14.43 8.99
C TYR A 402 -4.90 -14.91 9.51
N ASN A 403 -4.86 -16.07 10.18
CA ASN A 403 -3.61 -16.74 10.61
C ASN A 403 -2.68 -17.21 9.48
N LYS A 404 -3.02 -16.95 8.22
CA LYS A 404 -2.16 -17.24 7.06
C LYS A 404 -1.34 -16.03 6.60
N PHE A 405 -1.59 -14.86 7.18
CA PHE A 405 -1.00 -13.59 6.78
C PHE A 405 -0.02 -13.04 7.82
N ARG A 406 0.96 -12.27 7.35
CA ARG A 406 1.93 -11.55 8.17
C ARG A 406 1.98 -10.08 7.77
N ALA A 407 2.80 -9.29 8.46
CA ALA A 407 2.99 -7.87 8.17
C ALA A 407 1.70 -7.07 8.33
N PRO A 408 1.24 -6.86 9.58
CA PRO A 408 -0.02 -6.19 9.86
C PRO A 408 -0.07 -4.77 9.29
N SER A 409 1.06 -4.06 9.18
CA SER A 409 1.13 -2.74 8.51
C SER A 409 0.47 -2.72 7.13
N MET A 410 0.49 -3.84 6.37
CA MET A 410 -0.20 -3.94 5.09
C MET A 410 -1.72 -3.76 5.18
N ALA A 411 -2.34 -3.99 6.35
CA ALA A 411 -3.76 -3.76 6.57
C ALA A 411 -4.16 -2.28 6.41
N MET A 412 -3.18 -1.36 6.43
CA MET A 412 -3.42 0.05 6.11
C MET A 412 -3.99 0.25 4.70
N VAL A 413 -3.80 -0.68 3.76
CA VAL A 413 -4.42 -0.64 2.42
C VAL A 413 -5.96 -0.54 2.51
N ILE A 414 -6.58 -1.09 3.56
CA ILE A 414 -8.02 -0.94 3.83
C ILE A 414 -8.38 0.54 3.96
N ALA A 415 -7.62 1.27 4.78
CA ALA A 415 -7.80 2.70 4.97
C ALA A 415 -7.38 3.49 3.72
N GLN A 416 -6.29 3.10 3.04
CA GLN A 416 -5.83 3.71 1.79
C GLN A 416 -6.91 3.70 0.72
N PHE A 417 -7.73 2.64 0.67
CA PHE A 417 -8.86 2.58 -0.23
C PHE A 417 -10.08 3.35 0.30
N ALA A 418 -10.45 3.16 1.56
CA ALA A 418 -11.68 3.75 2.12
C ALA A 418 -11.61 5.29 2.25
N VAL A 419 -10.45 5.85 2.60
CA VAL A 419 -10.26 7.28 2.88
C VAL A 419 -10.49 8.15 1.63
N PRO A 420 -9.88 7.89 0.46
CA PRO A 420 -10.18 8.63 -0.75
C PRO A 420 -11.66 8.55 -1.16
N VAL A 421 -12.33 7.40 -0.96
CA VAL A 421 -13.76 7.27 -1.26
C VAL A 421 -14.60 8.16 -0.33
N LEU A 422 -14.29 8.18 0.97
CA LEU A 422 -14.93 9.08 1.94
C LEU A 422 -14.70 10.56 1.58
N ALA A 423 -13.50 10.92 1.14
CA ALA A 423 -13.17 12.27 0.68
C ALA A 423 -14.00 12.67 -0.56
N VAL A 424 -14.13 11.78 -1.55
CA VAL A 424 -14.98 11.98 -2.73
C VAL A 424 -16.43 12.21 -2.33
N LEU A 425 -16.97 11.39 -1.42
CA LEU A 425 -18.34 11.55 -0.93
C LEU A 425 -18.53 12.89 -0.21
N ALA A 426 -17.56 13.30 0.62
CA ALA A 426 -17.59 14.58 1.32
C ALA A 426 -17.56 15.76 0.34
N MET A 427 -16.62 15.76 -0.61
CA MET A 427 -16.53 16.79 -1.65
C MET A 427 -17.79 16.86 -2.50
N GLN A 428 -18.34 15.71 -2.91
CA GLN A 428 -19.59 15.66 -3.67
C GLN A 428 -20.74 16.31 -2.90
N ALA A 429 -20.91 15.96 -1.62
CA ALA A 429 -21.96 16.54 -0.78
C ALA A 429 -21.75 18.05 -0.55
N MET A 430 -20.51 18.49 -0.31
CA MET A 430 -20.17 19.87 0.04
C MET A 430 -20.16 20.83 -1.14
N LEU A 431 -19.78 20.38 -2.34
CA LEU A 431 -19.48 21.26 -3.48
C LEU A 431 -20.44 21.08 -4.66
N PHE A 432 -21.20 19.99 -4.69
CA PHE A 432 -22.11 19.65 -5.78
C PHE A 432 -23.49 19.14 -5.32
N GLY A 433 -23.74 19.06 -4.02
CA GLY A 433 -25.06 18.74 -3.46
C GLY A 433 -26.06 19.91 -3.49
N GLU A 434 -27.30 19.63 -3.09
CA GLU A 434 -28.34 20.63 -2.87
C GLU A 434 -27.98 21.56 -1.69
N ASP A 435 -28.32 22.85 -1.81
CA ASP A 435 -28.05 23.90 -0.81
C ASP A 435 -26.60 23.94 -0.29
N LYS A 436 -25.66 23.44 -1.09
CA LYS A 436 -24.23 23.26 -0.78
C LYS A 436 -23.54 24.43 -0.07
N VAL A 437 -23.82 25.67 -0.49
CA VAL A 437 -23.24 26.87 0.14
C VAL A 437 -23.82 27.09 1.53
N GLU A 438 -25.15 26.99 1.67
CA GLU A 438 -25.88 27.08 2.94
C GLU A 438 -25.42 25.97 3.90
N LEU A 439 -25.25 24.75 3.37
CA LEU A 439 -24.82 23.57 4.11
C LEU A 439 -23.43 23.78 4.74
N ILE A 440 -22.48 24.35 4.00
CA ILE A 440 -21.16 24.69 4.51
C ILE A 440 -21.25 25.81 5.55
N LYS A 441 -21.99 26.90 5.27
CA LYS A 441 -22.15 28.01 6.23
C LYS A 441 -22.71 27.52 7.56
N LYS A 442 -23.79 26.73 7.51
CA LYS A 442 -24.47 26.18 8.69
C LYS A 442 -23.55 25.28 9.52
N ASN A 443 -22.69 24.51 8.86
CA ASN A 443 -21.80 23.55 9.52
C ASN A 443 -20.35 24.06 9.66
N PHE A 444 -20.09 25.35 9.42
CA PHE A 444 -18.72 25.88 9.40
C PHE A 444 -18.01 25.70 10.75
N LYS A 445 -18.71 25.89 11.87
CA LYS A 445 -18.20 25.57 13.21
C LYS A 445 -17.78 24.10 13.35
N LYS A 446 -18.56 23.17 12.78
CA LYS A 446 -18.23 21.73 12.81
C LYS A 446 -17.02 21.41 11.94
N ILE A 447 -16.85 22.09 10.80
CA ILE A 447 -15.62 22.00 10.00
C ILE A 447 -14.41 22.39 10.87
N LEU A 448 -14.50 23.52 11.58
CA LEU A 448 -13.43 23.97 12.49
C LEU A 448 -13.19 22.98 13.64
N TYR A 449 -14.24 22.38 14.22
CA TYR A 449 -14.09 21.39 15.29
C TYR A 449 -13.43 20.10 14.82
N VAL A 450 -13.79 19.59 13.64
CA VAL A 450 -13.16 18.37 13.09
C VAL A 450 -11.70 18.64 12.74
N THR A 451 -11.44 19.68 11.96
CA THR A 451 -10.07 20.01 11.52
C THR A 451 -9.17 20.46 12.68
N GLY A 452 -9.66 21.34 13.56
CA GLY A 452 -8.97 21.76 14.77
C GLY A 452 -8.80 20.63 15.77
N GLY A 453 -9.77 19.73 15.88
CA GLY A 453 -9.69 18.51 16.70
C GLY A 453 -8.61 17.55 16.20
N THR A 454 -8.46 17.38 14.88
CA THR A 454 -7.36 16.61 14.28
C THR A 454 -6.00 17.22 14.61
N LEU A 455 -5.85 18.55 14.49
CA LEU A 455 -4.62 19.24 14.86
C LEU A 455 -4.32 19.11 16.36
N ALA A 456 -5.32 19.30 17.22
CA ALA A 456 -5.19 19.14 18.66
C ALA A 456 -4.79 17.71 19.03
N PHE A 457 -5.39 16.70 18.41
CA PHE A 457 -5.01 15.30 18.59
C PHE A 457 -3.55 15.06 18.20
N CYS A 458 -3.12 15.52 17.02
CA CYS A 458 -1.73 15.36 16.58
C CYS A 458 -0.74 16.10 17.49
N PHE A 459 -1.13 17.27 18.02
CA PHE A 459 -0.34 18.03 18.98
C PHE A 459 -0.24 17.33 20.34
N ILE A 460 -1.34 16.72 20.82
CA ILE A 460 -1.31 15.89 22.03
C ILE A 460 -0.38 14.70 21.84
N VAL A 461 -0.44 14.02 20.69
CA VAL A 461 0.50 12.93 20.37
C VAL A 461 1.94 13.44 20.34
N TYR A 462 2.19 14.62 19.76
CA TYR A 462 3.51 15.26 19.78
C TYR A 462 4.03 15.51 21.21
N LEU A 463 3.18 15.92 22.14
CA LEU A 463 3.57 16.15 23.54
C LEU A 463 3.81 14.86 24.32
N LEU A 464 3.01 13.82 24.06
CA LEU A 464 3.04 12.56 24.81
C LEU A 464 4.00 11.51 24.23
N GLN A 465 4.46 11.67 22.99
CA GLN A 465 5.41 10.76 22.37
C GLN A 465 6.78 10.80 23.06
N SER A 466 7.40 9.63 23.20
CA SER A 466 8.72 9.51 23.82
C SER A 466 9.87 9.72 22.84
N TYR A 467 9.60 9.56 21.53
CA TYR A 467 10.59 9.64 20.44
C TYR A 467 11.74 8.62 20.52
N ASN A 468 11.62 7.62 21.40
CA ASN A 468 12.55 6.51 21.50
C ASN A 468 12.16 5.38 20.52
N SER A 469 13.15 4.56 20.15
CA SER A 469 12.98 3.38 19.31
C SER A 469 13.85 2.22 19.83
N ASP A 470 13.52 0.99 19.44
CA ASP A 470 14.27 -0.21 19.87
C ASP A 470 15.74 -0.18 19.42
N ILE A 471 16.02 0.48 18.28
CA ILE A 471 17.39 0.64 17.76
C ILE A 471 18.26 1.54 18.64
N ASP A 472 17.69 2.40 19.47
CA ASP A 472 18.45 3.33 20.32
C ASP A 472 19.31 2.56 21.34
N LYS A 473 18.84 1.40 21.80
CA LYS A 473 19.60 0.51 22.68
C LYS A 473 20.82 -0.08 21.97
N GLN A 474 20.65 -0.44 20.70
CA GLN A 474 21.74 -0.98 19.87
C GLN A 474 22.78 0.10 19.56
N ILE A 475 22.33 1.32 19.24
CA ILE A 475 23.20 2.48 19.03
C ILE A 475 23.97 2.79 20.32
N LEU A 476 23.30 2.84 21.48
CA LEU A 476 23.95 3.08 22.76
C LEU A 476 25.04 2.03 23.04
N ALA A 477 24.76 0.75 22.79
CA ALA A 477 25.73 -0.33 22.96
C ALA A 477 26.90 -0.22 21.97
N ALA A 478 26.64 0.13 20.71
CA ALA A 478 27.66 0.26 19.66
C ALA A 478 28.67 1.38 19.94
N TYR A 479 28.25 2.43 20.65
CA TYR A 479 29.09 3.57 21.04
C TYR A 479 29.46 3.58 22.53
N THR A 480 29.40 2.41 23.18
CA THR A 480 29.97 2.22 24.52
C THR A 480 31.45 1.87 24.39
N ASP A 481 32.32 2.61 25.07
CA ASP A 481 33.76 2.37 25.00
C ASP A 481 34.20 1.13 25.81
N LYS A 482 35.48 0.75 25.67
CA LYS A 482 36.06 -0.41 26.38
C LYS A 482 36.11 -0.23 27.91
N SER A 483 35.95 0.99 28.42
CA SER A 483 35.86 1.29 29.85
C SER A 483 34.43 1.19 30.39
N GLY A 484 33.45 0.97 29.51
CA GLY A 484 32.03 0.94 29.86
C GLY A 484 31.37 2.33 29.86
N SER A 485 32.07 3.39 29.44
CA SER A 485 31.47 4.73 29.31
C SER A 485 30.56 4.79 28.09
N ASN A 486 29.34 5.29 28.30
CA ASN A 486 28.32 5.44 27.28
C ASN A 486 28.02 6.91 26.95
N GLU A 487 28.93 7.84 27.28
CA GLU A 487 28.71 9.26 27.05
C GLU A 487 28.49 9.63 25.58
N LEU A 488 29.27 9.03 24.69
CA LEU A 488 29.16 9.27 23.25
C LEU A 488 27.84 8.72 22.71
N GLY A 489 27.51 7.47 23.06
CA GLY A 489 26.23 6.86 22.71
C GLY A 489 25.02 7.65 23.24
N LYS A 490 25.09 8.18 24.48
CA LYS A 490 24.05 9.07 25.03
C LYS A 490 23.93 10.38 24.26
N ALA A 491 25.04 10.99 23.87
CA ALA A 491 25.03 12.21 23.05
C ALA A 491 24.36 11.98 21.70
N ILE A 492 24.69 10.85 21.04
CA ILE A 492 24.07 10.42 19.78
C ILE A 492 22.57 10.20 19.97
N VAL A 493 22.16 9.35 20.92
CA VAL A 493 20.74 9.03 21.15
C VAL A 493 19.93 10.29 21.49
N ASN A 494 20.47 11.18 22.33
CA ASN A 494 19.81 12.45 22.65
C ASN A 494 19.66 13.36 21.41
N GLY A 495 20.70 13.43 20.54
CA GLY A 495 20.62 14.15 19.28
C GLY A 495 19.54 13.58 18.37
N ILE A 496 19.50 12.25 18.21
CA ILE A 496 18.48 11.55 17.42
C ILE A 496 17.07 11.86 17.94
N ILE A 497 16.83 11.80 19.26
CA ILE A 497 15.51 12.11 19.85
C ILE A 497 15.11 13.55 19.52
N GLN A 498 16.04 14.50 19.56
CA GLN A 498 15.75 15.89 19.17
C GLN A 498 15.41 16.01 17.68
N ASP A 499 16.12 15.31 16.81
CA ASP A 499 15.82 15.27 15.38
C ASP A 499 14.43 14.68 15.11
N ARG A 500 14.08 13.55 15.74
CA ARG A 500 12.76 12.93 15.63
C ARG A 500 11.64 13.86 16.09
N LYS A 501 11.85 14.58 17.18
CA LYS A 501 10.92 15.59 17.69
C LYS A 501 10.75 16.75 16.69
N ALA A 502 11.84 17.23 16.10
CA ALA A 502 11.81 18.26 15.07
C ALA A 502 11.11 17.79 13.79
N MET A 503 11.35 16.55 13.35
CA MET A 503 10.68 15.93 12.20
C MET A 503 9.16 15.87 12.41
N PHE A 504 8.72 15.36 13.56
CA PHE A 504 7.29 15.29 13.89
C PHE A 504 6.65 16.68 13.92
N LEU A 505 7.30 17.66 14.56
CA LEU A 505 6.83 19.04 14.61
C LEU A 505 6.74 19.66 13.21
N SER A 506 7.73 19.42 12.35
CA SER A 506 7.70 19.90 10.96
C SER A 506 6.50 19.35 10.19
N GLN A 507 6.16 18.08 10.39
CA GLN A 507 4.98 17.50 9.75
C GLN A 507 3.67 18.02 10.33
N LEU A 508 3.63 18.30 11.63
CA LEU A 508 2.49 18.95 12.26
C LEU A 508 2.27 20.36 11.68
N MET A 509 3.34 21.13 11.45
CA MET A 509 3.25 22.45 10.82
C MET A 509 2.80 22.37 9.36
N ARG A 510 3.26 21.35 8.62
CA ARG A 510 2.76 21.06 7.27
C ARG A 510 1.25 20.76 7.28
N LEU A 511 0.78 19.96 8.24
CA LEU A 511 -0.65 19.67 8.42
C LEU A 511 -1.47 20.92 8.79
N VAL A 512 -0.94 21.81 9.62
CA VAL A 512 -1.55 23.12 9.90
C VAL A 512 -1.71 23.91 8.60
N GLY A 513 -0.68 23.96 7.75
CA GLY A 513 -0.74 24.60 6.43
C GLY A 513 -1.87 24.07 5.55
N PHE A 514 -1.97 22.74 5.39
CA PHE A 514 -3.08 22.12 4.64
C PHE A 514 -4.45 22.38 5.26
N THR A 515 -4.53 22.42 6.58
CA THR A 515 -5.77 22.70 7.30
C THR A 515 -6.25 24.13 7.04
N VAL A 516 -5.35 25.11 7.14
CA VAL A 516 -5.63 26.52 6.82
C VAL A 516 -6.06 26.66 5.36
N LEU A 517 -5.37 25.98 4.45
CA LEU A 517 -5.71 25.99 3.03
C LEU A 517 -7.12 25.44 2.78
N LEU A 518 -7.46 24.29 3.36
CA LEU A 518 -8.79 23.69 3.23
C LEU A 518 -9.88 24.61 3.78
N ILE A 519 -9.70 25.12 5.00
CA ILE A 519 -10.66 26.04 5.64
C ILE A 519 -10.80 27.31 4.80
N GLY A 520 -9.70 27.87 4.30
CA GLY A 520 -9.68 29.06 3.45
C GLY A 520 -10.45 28.85 2.14
N LEU A 521 -10.21 27.75 1.43
CA LEU A 521 -10.95 27.42 0.20
C LEU A 521 -12.45 27.27 0.47
N LEU A 522 -12.82 26.55 1.53
CA LEU A 522 -14.23 26.37 1.91
C LEU A 522 -14.88 27.68 2.36
N PHE A 523 -14.13 28.55 3.04
CA PHE A 523 -14.60 29.88 3.44
C PHE A 523 -14.88 30.75 2.21
N ILE A 524 -13.92 30.90 1.29
CA ILE A 524 -14.06 31.69 0.06
C ILE A 524 -15.23 31.15 -0.79
N TYR A 525 -15.36 29.82 -0.90
CA TYR A 525 -16.51 29.18 -1.54
C TYR A 525 -17.83 29.49 -0.83
N SER A 526 -17.87 29.47 0.51
CA SER A 526 -19.08 29.83 1.28
C SER A 526 -19.50 31.28 1.06
N ARG A 527 -18.56 32.17 0.70
CA ARG A 527 -18.82 33.56 0.31
C ARG A 527 -19.25 33.71 -1.15
N LYS A 528 -19.39 32.60 -1.89
CA LYS A 528 -19.73 32.55 -3.32
C LYS A 528 -18.72 33.27 -4.23
N LEU A 529 -17.47 33.42 -3.77
CA LEU A 529 -16.40 34.08 -4.54
C LEU A 529 -15.77 33.16 -5.59
N ILE A 530 -15.81 31.85 -5.37
CA ILE A 530 -15.34 30.82 -6.31
C ILE A 530 -16.39 29.72 -6.44
N SER A 531 -16.34 28.95 -7.53
CA SER A 531 -17.23 27.82 -7.75
C SER A 531 -16.73 26.53 -7.07
N GLY A 532 -17.63 25.56 -6.87
CA GLY A 532 -17.26 24.24 -6.32
C GLY A 532 -16.29 23.47 -7.23
N THR A 533 -16.34 23.73 -8.54
CA THR A 533 -15.38 23.20 -9.52
C THR A 533 -13.98 23.76 -9.28
N ILE A 534 -13.84 25.07 -9.07
CA ILE A 534 -12.53 25.69 -8.76
C ILE A 534 -11.96 25.11 -7.47
N VAL A 535 -12.76 24.98 -6.41
CA VAL A 535 -12.32 24.36 -5.15
C VAL A 535 -11.84 22.93 -5.38
N THR A 536 -12.58 22.16 -6.18
CA THR A 536 -12.26 20.76 -6.48
C THR A 536 -10.96 20.63 -7.27
N ILE A 537 -10.77 21.48 -8.29
CA ILE A 537 -9.54 21.51 -9.08
C ILE A 537 -8.36 21.93 -8.20
N ALA A 538 -8.52 22.95 -7.36
CA ALA A 538 -7.48 23.39 -6.43
C ALA A 538 -7.07 22.27 -5.46
N ILE A 539 -8.04 21.62 -4.80
CA ILE A 539 -7.78 20.49 -3.91
C ILE A 539 -7.08 19.36 -4.67
N GLY A 540 -7.57 19.00 -5.85
CA GLY A 540 -7.01 17.93 -6.67
C GLY A 540 -5.56 18.20 -7.09
N LEU A 541 -5.26 19.41 -7.57
CA LEU A 541 -3.91 19.81 -7.96
C LEU A 541 -2.96 19.88 -6.77
N ILE A 542 -3.38 20.49 -5.65
CA ILE A 542 -2.55 20.58 -4.45
C ILE A 542 -2.25 19.19 -3.91
N THR A 543 -3.25 18.30 -3.87
CA THR A 543 -3.05 16.91 -3.45
C THR A 543 -2.10 16.19 -4.40
N LEU A 544 -2.25 16.33 -5.72
CA LEU A 544 -1.38 15.68 -6.69
C LEU A 544 0.07 16.16 -6.55
N ILE A 545 0.30 17.46 -6.45
CA ILE A 545 1.64 18.04 -6.27
C ILE A 545 2.25 17.53 -4.97
N ASP A 546 1.47 17.53 -3.90
CA ASP A 546 1.92 17.09 -2.58
C ASP A 546 2.33 15.61 -2.58
N LEU A 547 1.50 14.75 -3.18
CA LEU A 547 1.82 13.34 -3.36
C LEU A 547 3.04 13.15 -4.27
N PHE A 548 3.16 13.89 -5.37
CA PHE A 548 4.33 13.81 -6.25
C PHE A 548 5.64 14.19 -5.54
N VAL A 549 5.60 15.23 -4.70
CA VAL A 549 6.77 15.66 -3.93
C VAL A 549 7.18 14.59 -2.90
N VAL A 550 6.21 14.01 -2.19
CA VAL A 550 6.50 12.95 -1.20
C VAL A 550 6.93 11.66 -1.90
N ASP A 551 6.24 11.25 -2.94
CA ASP A 551 6.45 9.97 -3.60
C ASP A 551 7.69 9.96 -4.48
N GLY A 552 8.06 11.12 -5.04
CA GLY A 552 9.28 11.29 -5.82
C GLY A 552 10.55 11.02 -5.02
N THR A 553 10.49 11.02 -3.67
CA THR A 553 11.63 10.60 -2.83
C THR A 553 11.77 9.08 -2.72
N TYR A 554 10.73 8.31 -3.08
CA TYR A 554 10.73 6.85 -3.01
C TYR A 554 10.87 6.19 -4.39
N LEU A 555 10.38 6.85 -5.44
CA LEU A 555 10.56 6.43 -6.84
C LEU A 555 11.37 7.48 -7.60
N THR A 556 12.65 7.56 -7.26
CA THR A 556 13.60 8.56 -7.79
C THR A 556 14.11 8.20 -9.19
N GLU A 557 14.84 9.10 -9.84
CA GLU A 557 15.54 8.78 -11.10
C GLU A 557 16.51 7.60 -10.96
N ASN A 558 17.15 7.44 -9.79
CA ASN A 558 18.07 6.33 -9.49
C ASN A 558 17.36 4.97 -9.35
N SER A 559 16.03 4.96 -9.23
CA SER A 559 15.22 3.74 -9.26
C SER A 559 15.11 3.15 -10.67
N TYR A 560 15.55 3.90 -11.70
CA TYR A 560 15.51 3.51 -13.10
C TYR A 560 16.92 3.34 -13.65
N LYS A 561 17.11 2.29 -14.44
CA LYS A 561 18.35 1.98 -15.14
C LYS A 561 18.04 1.51 -16.56
N SER A 562 19.04 1.49 -17.43
CA SER A 562 18.86 0.85 -18.74
C SER A 562 18.71 -0.67 -18.54
N ALA A 563 17.96 -1.33 -19.44
CA ALA A 563 17.78 -2.79 -19.35
C ALA A 563 19.12 -3.54 -19.44
N ASP A 564 20.04 -3.06 -20.27
CA ASP A 564 21.37 -3.64 -20.47
C ASP A 564 22.27 -3.46 -19.23
N GLU A 565 22.19 -2.30 -18.56
CA GLU A 565 22.92 -2.07 -17.29
C GLU A 565 22.44 -3.04 -16.22
N ILE A 566 21.12 -3.19 -16.03
CA ILE A 566 20.56 -4.15 -15.08
C ILE A 566 21.01 -5.57 -15.41
N ALA A 567 20.97 -5.95 -16.69
CA ALA A 567 21.42 -7.27 -17.13
C ALA A 567 22.90 -7.50 -16.82
N THR A 568 23.74 -6.51 -17.13
CA THR A 568 25.19 -6.58 -16.95
C THR A 568 25.57 -6.64 -15.46
N GLU A 569 24.97 -5.80 -14.62
CA GLU A 569 25.28 -5.75 -13.19
C GLU A 569 24.88 -7.04 -12.44
N ASN A 570 23.75 -7.64 -12.83
CA ASN A 570 23.14 -8.72 -12.04
C ASN A 570 23.40 -10.12 -12.62
N PHE A 571 23.53 -10.24 -13.95
CA PHE A 571 23.53 -11.55 -14.64
C PHE A 571 24.78 -11.80 -15.50
N THR A 572 25.81 -10.95 -15.43
CA THR A 572 27.10 -11.28 -16.05
C THR A 572 27.77 -12.41 -15.30
N ALA A 573 28.10 -13.48 -16.04
CA ALA A 573 28.78 -14.65 -15.52
C ALA A 573 30.18 -14.30 -14.99
N ASN A 574 30.41 -14.60 -13.72
CA ASN A 574 31.72 -14.51 -13.09
C ASN A 574 32.52 -15.82 -13.29
N ASP A 575 33.73 -15.90 -12.74
CA ASP A 575 34.58 -17.09 -12.92
C ASP A 575 34.10 -18.32 -12.13
N ALA A 576 33.38 -18.14 -11.01
CA ALA A 576 32.72 -19.23 -10.30
C ALA A 576 31.57 -19.81 -11.15
N ASP A 577 30.72 -18.96 -11.74
CA ASP A 577 29.61 -19.37 -12.62
C ASP A 577 30.14 -20.23 -13.79
N LYS A 578 31.28 -19.83 -14.37
CA LYS A 578 31.96 -20.62 -15.43
C LYS A 578 32.44 -21.98 -14.92
N GLN A 579 33.01 -22.05 -13.71
CA GLN A 579 33.45 -23.32 -13.11
C GLN A 579 32.27 -24.24 -12.84
N ILE A 580 31.17 -23.70 -12.30
CA ILE A 580 29.93 -24.42 -12.01
C ILE A 580 29.33 -24.99 -13.31
N SER A 581 29.31 -24.21 -14.39
CA SER A 581 28.76 -24.63 -15.69
C SER A 581 29.48 -25.83 -16.34
N ASN A 582 30.70 -26.16 -15.88
CA ASN A 582 31.42 -27.34 -16.33
C ASN A 582 30.91 -28.64 -15.70
N ASP A 583 30.24 -28.56 -14.55
CA ASP A 583 29.62 -29.74 -13.95
C ASP A 583 28.41 -30.19 -14.79
N LYS A 584 28.31 -31.50 -15.01
CA LYS A 584 27.27 -32.13 -15.85
C LYS A 584 26.31 -33.00 -15.05
N ASP A 585 26.52 -33.14 -13.73
CA ASP A 585 25.57 -33.82 -12.86
C ASP A 585 24.29 -32.97 -12.75
N ALA A 586 23.17 -33.56 -13.15
CA ALA A 586 21.85 -32.93 -13.07
C ALA A 586 21.39 -32.66 -11.62
N HIS A 587 22.11 -33.20 -10.62
CA HIS A 587 21.87 -33.01 -9.20
C HIS A 587 22.96 -32.19 -8.49
N PHE A 588 23.94 -31.67 -9.25
CA PHE A 588 24.96 -30.78 -8.72
C PHE A 588 24.32 -29.56 -8.04
N ARG A 589 24.87 -29.16 -6.90
CA ARG A 589 24.32 -28.08 -6.07
C ARG A 589 25.44 -27.20 -5.57
N VAL A 590 25.23 -25.90 -5.72
CA VAL A 590 26.17 -24.87 -5.27
C VAL A 590 25.62 -24.22 -4.01
N PHE A 591 26.49 -24.08 -3.02
CA PHE A 591 26.18 -23.32 -1.82
C PHE A 591 27.12 -22.13 -1.72
N ASN A 592 26.60 -20.94 -2.02
CA ASN A 592 27.40 -19.74 -1.94
C ASN A 592 27.64 -19.32 -0.48
N THR A 593 28.92 -19.10 -0.15
CA THR A 593 29.37 -18.65 1.18
C THR A 593 29.90 -17.21 1.20
N GLY A 594 29.97 -16.55 0.04
CA GLY A 594 30.58 -15.24 -0.15
C GLY A 594 29.72 -14.03 0.28
N GLY A 595 28.46 -14.24 0.64
CA GLY A 595 27.53 -13.17 1.03
C GLY A 595 26.37 -13.66 1.91
N ASP A 596 25.33 -12.83 2.05
CA ASP A 596 24.10 -13.27 2.69
C ASP A 596 23.31 -14.18 1.73
N ARG A 597 23.52 -15.48 1.94
CA ARG A 597 22.87 -16.61 1.28
C ARG A 597 21.33 -16.60 1.30
N PHE A 598 20.69 -15.73 2.09
CA PHE A 598 19.23 -15.57 2.08
C PHE A 598 18.74 -14.36 1.28
N SER A 599 19.64 -13.51 0.76
CA SER A 599 19.32 -12.35 -0.08
C SER A 599 19.97 -12.41 -1.47
N GLU A 600 20.59 -13.52 -1.82
CA GLU A 600 21.21 -13.73 -3.13
C GLU A 600 20.20 -14.11 -4.21
N ALA A 601 20.32 -13.48 -5.38
CA ALA A 601 19.48 -13.73 -6.57
C ALA A 601 20.23 -14.49 -7.68
N ARG A 602 21.52 -14.79 -7.50
CA ARG A 602 22.28 -15.63 -8.42
C ARG A 602 21.97 -17.09 -8.11
N CYS A 603 21.22 -17.71 -9.00
CA CYS A 603 21.03 -19.16 -9.01
C CYS A 603 21.91 -19.70 -10.13
N ASP A 604 23.05 -20.29 -9.77
CA ASP A 604 23.89 -21.04 -10.70
C ASP A 604 23.39 -22.49 -10.84
#